data_AF-A0A944ND49-F1
#
_entry.id   AF-A0A944ND49-F1
#
_cell.length_a   1.000
_cell.length_b   1.000
_cell.length_c   1.000
_cell.angle_alpha   90.00
_cell.angle_beta   90.00
_cell.angle_gamma   90.00
#
_symmetry.space_group_name_H-M   'P 1'
#
loop_
_entity.id
_entity.type
_entity.pdbx_description
1 polymer ?
#
loop_
_entity_poly.entity_id
_entity_poly.type
_entity_poly.pdbx_seq_one_letter_code
_entity_poly.pdbx_strand_id
1 'polypeptide(L)'
;MYLVGKLYLDSVKQICDQFKKNVEDNGLWEVLFDKDRKPRKERISQRIFFSIADYQCKVNNVDISPESNAGLGPVDFKLSRGSNEKVVIEVKLTSNPKMVADFEKQVEAYKKSESAHRSIYLLILVSDKHLKKVKKLFNYQKQLRLDGVKTADIILVDGTPKKSASNL
;
A
#
# COMPACT_ATOMS: atom_id res chain seq x y z
N MET A 1 -1.01 -26.44 11.20
CA MET A 1 -1.83 -25.23 11.01
C MET A 1 -1.01 -23.92 10.85
N TYR A 2 0.19 -23.80 11.45
CA TYR A 2 1.06 -22.61 11.30
C TYR A 2 1.65 -22.37 9.90
N LEU A 3 1.82 -23.41 9.08
CA LEU A 3 2.42 -23.30 7.73
C LEU A 3 1.50 -22.61 6.70
N VAL A 4 0.17 -22.80 6.83
CA VAL A 4 -0.81 -22.26 5.86
C VAL A 4 -0.95 -20.74 6.00
N GLY A 5 -0.91 -20.21 7.23
CA GLY A 5 -1.00 -18.77 7.49
C GLY A 5 0.25 -17.97 7.11
N LYS A 6 1.40 -18.63 6.95
CA LYS A 6 2.63 -18.00 6.44
C LYS A 6 2.52 -17.76 4.92
N LEU A 7 2.05 -18.76 4.17
CA LEU A 7 1.85 -18.68 2.71
C LEU A 7 0.90 -17.54 2.25
N TYR A 8 -0.14 -17.23 3.02
CA TYR A 8 -1.11 -16.18 2.66
C TYR A 8 -0.55 -14.77 2.82
N LEU A 9 0.14 -14.50 3.94
CA LEU A 9 0.81 -13.22 4.16
C LEU A 9 1.93 -12.99 3.14
N ASP A 10 2.61 -14.07 2.76
CA ASP A 10 3.58 -14.05 1.68
C ASP A 10 2.90 -13.68 0.36
N SER A 11 1.68 -14.17 0.08
CA SER A 11 0.93 -13.85 -1.14
C SER A 11 0.53 -12.36 -1.22
N VAL A 12 0.03 -11.77 -0.13
CA VAL A 12 -0.35 -10.33 -0.13
C VAL A 12 0.88 -9.44 -0.22
N LYS A 13 1.97 -9.77 0.49
CA LYS A 13 3.24 -9.03 0.36
C LYS A 13 3.81 -9.16 -1.06
N GLN A 14 3.74 -10.34 -1.69
CA GLN A 14 4.15 -10.54 -3.08
C GLN A 14 3.39 -9.64 -4.05
N ILE A 15 2.09 -9.39 -3.84
CA ILE A 15 1.34 -8.43 -4.67
C ILE A 15 1.92 -7.01 -4.53
N CYS A 16 2.16 -6.58 -3.29
CA CYS A 16 2.76 -5.27 -3.02
C CYS A 16 4.19 -5.16 -3.58
N ASP A 17 4.99 -6.22 -3.44
CA ASP A 17 6.37 -6.29 -3.94
C ASP A 17 6.41 -6.33 -5.47
N GLN A 18 5.47 -7.01 -6.12
CA GLN A 18 5.33 -7.01 -7.57
C GLN A 18 4.93 -5.63 -8.10
N PHE A 19 3.99 -4.94 -7.43
CA PHE A 19 3.66 -3.55 -7.74
C PHE A 19 4.88 -2.64 -7.55
N LYS A 20 5.60 -2.79 -6.42
CA LYS A 20 6.83 -2.05 -6.13
C LYS A 20 7.88 -2.23 -7.22
N LYS A 21 8.21 -3.48 -7.57
CA LYS A 21 9.14 -3.81 -8.67
C LYS A 21 8.70 -3.21 -9.99
N ASN A 22 7.41 -3.29 -10.31
CA ASN A 22 6.92 -2.73 -11.58
C ASN A 22 7.13 -1.22 -11.63
N VAL A 23 6.86 -0.52 -10.53
CA VAL A 23 7.07 0.93 -10.42
C VAL A 23 8.55 1.30 -10.45
N GLU A 24 9.37 0.66 -9.62
CA GLU A 24 10.77 1.02 -9.41
C GLU A 24 11.68 0.58 -10.56
N ASP A 25 11.46 -0.63 -11.08
CA ASP A 25 12.42 -1.28 -11.98
C ASP A 25 11.88 -1.46 -13.40
N ASN A 26 10.57 -1.68 -13.57
CA ASN A 26 9.98 -1.99 -14.89
C ASN A 26 9.32 -0.78 -15.56
N GLY A 27 9.58 0.45 -15.09
CA GLY A 27 9.14 1.69 -15.75
C GLY A 27 7.68 2.11 -15.49
N LEU A 28 6.92 1.38 -14.66
CA LEU A 28 5.52 1.73 -14.37
C LEU A 28 5.38 3.09 -13.66
N TRP A 29 6.46 3.62 -13.08
CA TRP A 29 6.50 4.98 -12.54
C TRP A 29 6.05 6.02 -13.58
N GLU A 30 6.29 5.81 -14.87
CA GLU A 30 5.91 6.77 -15.92
C GLU A 30 4.41 7.06 -15.93
N VAL A 31 3.59 6.04 -15.69
CA VAL A 31 2.12 6.15 -15.67
C VAL A 31 1.63 6.95 -14.47
N LEU A 32 2.44 7.06 -13.40
CA LEU A 32 2.10 7.83 -12.20
C LEU A 32 2.16 9.35 -12.44
N PHE A 33 2.68 9.80 -13.58
CA PHE A 33 2.80 11.23 -13.93
C PHE A 33 2.01 11.58 -15.19
N ASP A 34 1.58 12.83 -15.27
CA ASP A 34 1.05 13.40 -16.50
C ASP A 34 2.17 13.85 -17.46
N LYS A 35 1.76 14.39 -18.62
CA LYS A 35 2.67 14.90 -19.64
C LYS A 35 3.58 16.05 -19.15
N ASP A 36 3.19 16.74 -18.07
CA ASP A 36 3.92 17.86 -17.48
C ASP A 36 4.78 17.41 -16.27
N ARG A 37 4.99 16.09 -16.10
CA ARG A 37 5.70 15.48 -14.96
C ARG A 37 5.06 15.79 -13.60
N LYS A 38 3.77 16.12 -13.56
CA LYS A 38 3.04 16.25 -12.30
C LYS A 38 2.48 14.90 -11.87
N PRO A 39 2.54 14.54 -10.58
CA PRO A 39 1.92 13.31 -10.10
C PRO A 39 0.43 13.31 -10.42
N ARG A 40 -0.07 12.21 -10.99
CA ARG A 40 -1.50 12.00 -11.20
C ARG A 40 -2.19 11.77 -9.86
N LYS A 41 -3.52 11.81 -9.88
CA LYS A 41 -4.36 11.51 -8.71
C LYS A 41 -4.07 10.09 -8.20
N GLU A 42 -4.12 9.92 -6.88
CA GLU A 42 -3.94 8.64 -6.16
C GLU A 42 -4.77 7.49 -6.74
N ARG A 43 -5.96 7.80 -7.27
CA ARG A 43 -6.83 6.85 -7.99
C ARG A 43 -6.14 6.10 -9.13
N ILE A 44 -5.17 6.71 -9.81
CA ILE A 44 -4.40 6.03 -10.86
C ILE A 44 -3.57 4.90 -10.25
N SER A 45 -2.82 5.19 -9.18
CA SER A 45 -2.04 4.19 -8.46
C SER A 45 -2.92 3.07 -7.91
N GLN A 46 -4.08 3.40 -7.34
CA GLN A 46 -5.05 2.43 -6.85
C GLN A 46 -5.54 1.50 -7.97
N ARG A 47 -5.90 2.03 -9.14
CA ARG A 47 -6.40 1.22 -10.27
C ARG A 47 -5.32 0.31 -10.86
N ILE A 48 -4.08 0.79 -10.92
CA ILE A 48 -2.94 -0.01 -11.35
C ILE A 48 -2.67 -1.13 -10.34
N PHE A 49 -2.61 -0.82 -9.05
CA PHE A 49 -2.45 -1.82 -8.00
C PHE A 49 -3.55 -2.87 -8.07
N PHE A 50 -4.82 -2.44 -8.20
CA PHE A 50 -5.96 -3.35 -8.34
C PHE A 50 -5.80 -4.30 -9.52
N SER A 51 -5.33 -3.83 -10.68
CA SER A 51 -5.15 -4.71 -11.86
C SER A 51 -4.15 -5.86 -11.62
N ILE A 52 -3.10 -5.61 -10.83
CA ILE A 52 -2.12 -6.63 -10.44
C ILE A 52 -2.72 -7.53 -9.36
N ALA A 53 -3.34 -6.92 -8.35
CA ALA A 53 -3.88 -7.61 -7.20
C ALA A 53 -5.04 -8.54 -7.59
N ASP A 54 -5.95 -8.12 -8.47
CA ASP A 54 -7.09 -8.91 -8.96
C ASP A 54 -6.62 -10.22 -9.60
N TYR A 55 -5.68 -10.12 -10.55
CA TYR A 55 -5.13 -11.31 -11.21
C TYR A 55 -4.40 -12.23 -10.22
N GLN A 56 -3.55 -11.67 -9.36
CA GLN A 56 -2.81 -12.45 -8.36
C GLN A 56 -3.75 -13.11 -7.33
N CYS A 57 -4.81 -12.41 -6.90
CA CYS A 57 -5.80 -12.94 -5.98
C CYS A 57 -6.56 -14.11 -6.62
N LYS A 58 -6.97 -13.95 -7.88
CA LYS A 58 -7.66 -15.00 -8.66
C LYS A 58 -6.85 -16.29 -8.76
N VAL A 59 -5.56 -16.22 -9.07
CA VAL A 59 -4.72 -17.42 -9.21
C VAL A 59 -4.33 -18.05 -7.87
N ASN A 60 -4.38 -17.29 -6.77
CA ASN A 60 -4.01 -17.77 -5.42
C ASN A 60 -5.22 -18.10 -4.53
N ASN A 61 -6.45 -18.09 -5.07
CA ASN A 61 -7.69 -18.32 -4.33
C ASN A 61 -7.84 -17.37 -3.11
N VAL A 62 -7.64 -16.08 -3.37
CA VAL A 62 -7.82 -14.97 -2.44
C VAL A 62 -8.95 -14.09 -2.98
N ASP A 63 -9.87 -13.67 -2.11
CA ASP A 63 -10.87 -12.65 -2.45
C ASP A 63 -10.25 -11.25 -2.32
N ILE A 64 -10.58 -10.36 -3.25
CA ILE A 64 -10.25 -8.95 -3.18
C ILE A 64 -11.51 -8.10 -3.35
N SER A 65 -11.75 -7.24 -2.37
CA SER A 65 -12.86 -6.30 -2.34
C SER A 65 -12.31 -4.86 -2.37
N PRO A 66 -12.35 -4.17 -3.52
CA PRO A 66 -12.00 -2.75 -3.57
C PRO A 66 -13.09 -1.89 -2.94
N GLU A 67 -12.69 -0.76 -2.33
CA GLU A 67 -13.61 0.25 -1.77
C GLU A 67 -14.63 -0.33 -0.76
N SER A 68 -14.27 -1.39 -0.01
CA SER A 68 -15.17 -2.01 0.98
C SER A 68 -15.39 -1.09 2.17
N ASN A 69 -16.63 -0.99 2.66
CA ASN A 69 -16.98 -0.07 3.73
C ASN A 69 -17.78 -0.77 4.84
N ALA A 70 -17.06 -1.28 5.83
CA ALA A 70 -17.65 -1.84 7.06
C ALA A 70 -17.74 -0.84 8.22
N GLY A 71 -17.45 0.46 8.02
CA GLY A 71 -17.32 1.41 9.13
C GLY A 71 -17.18 2.87 8.72
N LEU A 72 -16.11 3.54 9.18
CA LEU A 72 -15.92 5.00 9.08
C LEU A 72 -15.46 5.48 7.69
N GLY A 73 -15.90 4.79 6.64
CA GLY A 73 -15.53 5.04 5.25
C GLY A 73 -14.88 3.84 4.58
N PRO A 74 -14.77 3.88 3.25
CA PRO A 74 -14.21 2.79 2.48
C PRO A 74 -12.71 2.66 2.73
N VAL A 75 -12.22 1.43 2.81
CA VAL A 75 -10.81 1.11 2.64
C VAL A 75 -10.51 0.86 1.18
N ASP A 76 -9.32 1.19 0.71
CA ASP A 76 -8.96 1.01 -0.70
C ASP A 76 -9.10 -0.46 -1.13
N PHE A 77 -8.52 -1.39 -0.36
CA PHE A 77 -8.63 -2.82 -0.62
C PHE A 77 -8.74 -3.64 0.65
N LYS A 78 -9.63 -4.62 0.64
CA LYS A 78 -9.65 -5.75 1.57
C LYS A 78 -9.34 -7.03 0.81
N LEU A 79 -8.34 -7.76 1.29
CA LEU A 79 -7.98 -9.09 0.80
C LEU A 79 -8.31 -10.13 1.86
N SER A 80 -8.89 -11.24 1.45
CA SER A 80 -9.44 -12.24 2.36
C SER A 80 -9.27 -13.66 1.85
N ARG A 81 -8.82 -14.57 2.73
CA ARG A 81 -8.93 -16.02 2.56
C ARG A 81 -9.83 -16.58 3.65
N GLY A 82 -11.13 -16.40 3.46
CA GLY A 82 -12.13 -16.71 4.49
C GLY A 82 -12.07 -15.77 5.71
N SER A 83 -12.74 -16.15 6.79
CA SER A 83 -12.89 -15.27 7.97
C SER A 83 -11.58 -15.03 8.75
N ASN A 84 -10.66 -15.98 8.70
CA ASN A 84 -9.51 -16.05 9.62
C ASN A 84 -8.26 -15.34 9.09
N GLU A 85 -8.28 -14.94 7.81
CA GLU A 85 -7.13 -14.35 7.14
C GLU A 85 -7.58 -13.15 6.32
N LYS A 86 -7.43 -11.96 6.91
CA LYS A 86 -7.88 -10.70 6.31
C LYS A 86 -6.81 -9.64 6.42
N VAL A 87 -6.52 -8.98 5.31
CA VAL A 87 -5.58 -7.87 5.22
C VAL A 87 -6.30 -6.69 4.58
N VAL A 88 -6.12 -5.52 5.15
CA VAL A 88 -6.54 -4.27 4.51
C VAL A 88 -5.33 -3.52 3.97
N ILE A 89 -5.47 -2.89 2.82
CA ILE A 89 -4.42 -2.10 2.17
C ILE A 89 -4.99 -0.70 1.92
N GLU A 90 -4.26 0.31 2.37
CA GLU A 90 -4.51 1.72 2.05
C GLU A 90 -3.36 2.20 1.15
N VAL A 91 -3.69 2.75 -0.02
CA VAL A 91 -2.71 3.32 -0.94
C VAL A 91 -2.61 4.81 -0.70
N LYS A 92 -1.39 5.33 -0.55
CA LYS A 92 -1.20 6.78 -0.35
C LYS A 92 -0.06 7.35 -1.17
N LEU A 93 -0.29 8.50 -1.79
CA LEU A 93 0.79 9.32 -2.36
C LEU A 93 1.43 10.17 -1.27
N THR A 94 2.76 10.30 -1.32
CA THR A 94 3.51 11.18 -0.40
C THR A 94 3.19 12.67 -0.54
N SER A 95 2.60 13.08 -1.67
CA SER A 95 2.07 14.43 -1.89
C SER A 95 0.79 14.71 -1.09
N ASN A 96 0.09 13.69 -0.60
CA ASN A 96 -1.12 13.88 0.18
C ASN A 96 -0.76 14.58 1.51
N PRO A 97 -1.32 15.78 1.81
CA PRO A 97 -0.99 16.52 3.02
C PRO A 97 -1.36 15.74 4.28
N LYS A 98 -2.43 14.94 4.24
CA LYS A 98 -2.96 14.16 5.35
C LYS A 98 -2.28 12.81 5.57
N MET A 99 -1.31 12.42 4.74
CA MET A 99 -0.59 11.12 4.82
C MET A 99 -0.26 10.63 6.25
N VAL A 100 0.24 11.50 7.14
CA VAL A 100 0.57 11.09 8.52
C VAL A 100 -0.69 10.92 9.37
N ALA A 101 -1.62 11.88 9.31
CA ALA A 101 -2.88 11.81 10.05
C ALA A 101 -3.77 10.63 9.60
N ASP A 102 -3.74 10.32 8.31
CA ASP A 102 -4.44 9.18 7.71
C ASP A 102 -3.83 7.86 8.20
N PHE A 103 -2.49 7.75 8.24
CA PHE A 103 -1.81 6.59 8.83
C PHE A 103 -2.21 6.35 10.28
N GLU A 104 -2.32 7.41 11.08
CA GLU A 104 -2.76 7.31 12.48
C GLU A 104 -4.21 6.82 12.60
N LYS A 105 -5.13 7.41 11.83
CA LYS A 105 -6.56 7.18 11.99
C LYS A 105 -7.05 5.89 11.32
N GLN A 106 -6.61 5.64 10.10
CA GLN A 106 -7.19 4.61 9.23
C GLN A 106 -6.69 3.21 9.59
N VAL A 107 -5.45 3.09 10.05
CA VAL A 107 -4.79 1.81 10.29
C VAL A 107 -5.50 0.97 11.35
N GLU A 108 -5.95 1.59 12.44
CA GLU A 108 -6.67 0.89 13.50
C GLU A 108 -8.17 0.83 13.23
N ALA A 109 -8.75 1.92 12.72
CA ALA A 109 -10.17 1.99 12.41
C ALA A 109 -10.59 0.94 11.39
N TYR A 110 -9.89 0.83 10.25
CA TYR A 110 -10.22 -0.14 9.20
C TYR A 110 -9.94 -1.56 9.62
N LYS A 111 -8.84 -1.77 10.35
CA LYS A 111 -8.53 -3.10 10.88
C LYS A 111 -9.64 -3.60 11.80
N LYS A 112 -10.19 -2.73 12.66
CA LYS A 112 -11.30 -3.04 13.54
C LYS A 112 -12.60 -3.26 12.76
N SER A 113 -12.98 -2.34 11.87
CA SER A 113 -14.26 -2.42 11.15
C SER A 113 -14.32 -3.61 10.19
N GLU A 114 -13.22 -3.93 9.50
CA GLU A 114 -13.18 -5.06 8.56
C GLU A 114 -12.83 -6.40 9.22
N SER A 115 -12.65 -6.42 10.55
CA SER A 115 -12.13 -7.58 11.29
C SER A 115 -10.83 -8.12 10.68
N ALA A 116 -9.96 -7.21 10.25
CA ALA A 116 -8.71 -7.55 9.61
C ALA A 116 -7.63 -7.91 10.63
N HIS A 117 -6.74 -8.82 10.26
CA HIS A 117 -5.66 -9.29 11.11
C HIS A 117 -4.41 -8.42 10.93
N ARG A 118 -4.22 -7.91 9.71
CA ARG A 118 -3.10 -7.04 9.32
C ARG A 118 -3.61 -5.86 8.50
N SER A 119 -2.79 -4.83 8.45
CA SER A 119 -2.98 -3.65 7.60
C SER A 119 -1.66 -3.28 6.93
N ILE A 120 -1.73 -2.86 5.68
CA ILE A 120 -0.61 -2.38 4.88
C ILE A 120 -0.91 -0.95 4.46
N TYR A 121 0.07 -0.08 4.63
CA TYR A 121 0.07 1.29 4.13
C TYR A 121 1.05 1.37 2.96
N LEU A 122 0.51 1.27 1.74
CA LEU A 122 1.28 1.26 0.50
C LEU A 122 1.58 2.71 0.09
N LEU A 123 2.75 3.18 0.48
CA LEU A 123 3.14 4.58 0.36
C LEU A 123 3.97 4.80 -0.90
N ILE A 124 3.52 5.69 -1.79
CA ILE A 124 4.16 5.95 -3.08
C ILE A 124 4.86 7.31 -3.05
N LEU A 125 6.19 7.27 -3.14
CA LEU A 125 7.04 8.45 -3.25
C LEU A 125 6.94 9.01 -4.67
N VAL A 126 6.43 10.23 -4.80
CA VAL A 126 6.26 10.91 -6.11
C VAL A 126 7.19 12.12 -6.28
N SER A 127 7.98 12.45 -5.24
CA SER A 127 8.99 13.50 -5.27
C SER A 127 9.95 13.37 -4.10
N ASP A 128 11.25 13.54 -4.35
CA ASP A 128 12.30 13.57 -3.31
C ASP A 128 12.06 14.65 -2.24
N LYS A 129 11.33 15.71 -2.58
CA LYS A 129 10.92 16.76 -1.64
C LYS A 129 10.12 16.20 -0.46
N HIS A 130 9.46 15.05 -0.63
CA HIS A 130 8.68 14.40 0.42
C HIS A 130 9.49 13.44 1.29
N LEU A 131 10.77 13.16 1.00
CA LEU A 131 11.59 12.22 1.77
C LEU A 131 11.67 12.59 3.27
N LYS A 132 11.74 13.90 3.59
CA LYS A 132 11.71 14.35 4.99
C LYS A 132 10.40 13.97 5.68
N LYS A 133 9.26 14.06 4.97
CA LYS A 133 7.95 13.66 5.47
C LYS A 133 7.85 12.14 5.66
N VAL A 134 8.38 11.38 4.70
CA VAL A 134 8.44 9.90 4.77
C VAL A 134 9.29 9.46 5.98
N LYS A 135 10.48 10.03 6.17
CA LYS A 135 11.34 9.75 7.33
C LYS A 135 10.64 10.02 8.66
N LYS A 136 9.89 11.13 8.75
CA LYS A 136 9.06 11.43 9.94
C LYS A 136 8.03 10.34 10.22
N LEU A 137 7.33 9.84 9.18
CA LEU A 137 6.35 8.77 9.33
C LEU A 137 6.99 7.46 9.82
N PHE A 138 8.14 7.06 9.27
CA PHE A 138 8.86 5.88 9.73
C PHE A 138 9.34 6.01 11.18
N ASN A 139 9.86 7.18 11.56
CA ASN A 139 10.27 7.44 12.95
C ASN A 139 9.07 7.36 13.91
N TYR A 140 7.93 7.92 13.50
CA TYR A 140 6.69 7.86 14.27
C TYR A 140 6.20 6.41 14.44
N GLN A 141 6.15 5.62 13.35
CA GLN A 141 5.80 4.20 13.40
C GLN A 141 6.77 3.42 14.31
N LYS A 142 8.06 3.71 14.23
CA LYS A 142 9.08 3.08 15.08
C LYS A 142 8.80 3.37 16.56
N GLN A 143 8.48 4.60 16.92
CA GLN A 143 8.14 4.97 18.29
C GLN A 143 6.89 4.20 18.77
N LEU A 144 5.81 4.21 17.98
CA LEU A 144 4.60 3.44 18.30
C LEU A 144 4.89 1.95 18.55
N ARG A 145 5.74 1.33 17.72
CA ARG A 145 6.13 -0.08 17.88
C ARG A 145 6.97 -0.32 19.14
N LEU A 146 7.85 0.61 19.52
CA LEU A 146 8.59 0.55 20.79
C LEU A 146 7.64 0.64 21.98
N ASP A 147 6.57 1.42 21.86
CA ASP A 147 5.52 1.57 22.88
C ASP A 147 4.51 0.39 22.87
N GLY A 148 4.77 -0.67 22.10
CA GLY A 148 3.93 -1.87 22.02
C GLY A 148 2.67 -1.72 21.16
N VAL A 149 2.50 -0.59 20.46
CA VAL A 149 1.36 -0.34 19.58
C VAL A 149 1.51 -1.11 18.27
N LYS A 150 0.50 -1.91 17.92
CA LYS A 150 0.43 -2.59 16.62
C LYS A 150 0.09 -1.59 15.53
N THR A 151 1.00 -1.38 14.60
CA THR A 151 0.83 -0.49 13.44
C THR A 151 0.67 -1.27 12.14
N ALA A 152 0.18 -0.60 11.09
CA ALA A 152 0.25 -1.13 9.73
C ALA A 152 1.71 -1.32 9.32
N ASP A 153 1.97 -2.28 8.45
CA ASP A 153 3.24 -2.35 7.73
C ASP A 153 3.28 -1.24 6.68
N ILE A 154 4.36 -0.46 6.66
CA ILE A 154 4.56 0.55 5.61
C ILE A 154 5.40 -0.09 4.52
N ILE A 155 4.89 -0.09 3.29
CA ILE A 155 5.64 -0.47 2.10
C ILE A 155 5.87 0.81 1.29
N LEU A 156 7.12 1.27 1.25
CA LEU A 156 7.50 2.43 0.45
C LEU A 156 7.82 1.98 -0.97
N VAL A 157 7.12 2.58 -1.93
CA VAL A 157 7.34 2.43 -3.37
C VAL A 157 7.90 3.74 -3.92
N ASP A 158 9.10 3.68 -4.46
CA ASP A 158 9.78 4.80 -5.10
C ASP A 158 9.29 4.99 -6.54
N GLY A 159 8.22 5.76 -6.69
CA GLY A 159 7.70 6.19 -7.98
C GLY A 159 8.31 7.49 -8.48
N THR A 160 9.46 7.94 -7.97
CA THR A 160 10.09 9.17 -8.49
C THR A 160 10.54 9.00 -9.94
N PRO A 161 10.51 10.07 -10.76
CA PRO A 161 10.99 9.98 -12.13
C PRO A 161 12.42 9.50 -12.24
N LYS A 162 12.63 8.42 -13.01
CA LYS A 162 13.95 7.84 -13.27
C LYS A 162 14.52 8.37 -14.58
N LYS A 163 15.86 8.48 -14.65
CA LYS A 163 16.56 8.65 -15.93
C LYS A 163 16.46 7.34 -16.71
N SER A 164 16.33 7.41 -18.03
CA SER A 164 16.42 6.22 -18.87
C SER A 164 17.82 5.60 -18.75
N ALA A 165 17.92 4.28 -18.92
CA ALA A 165 19.20 3.58 -18.85
C ALA A 165 20.22 4.07 -19.90
N SER A 166 19.73 4.61 -21.02
CA SER A 166 20.56 5.26 -22.05
C SER A 166 21.18 6.60 -21.62
N ASN A 167 20.76 7.15 -20.48
CA ASN A 167 21.13 8.46 -19.94
C ASN A 167 21.67 8.36 -18.49
N LEU A 168 22.06 7.16 -18.05
CA LEU A 168 22.73 6.90 -16.76
C LEU A 168 24.23 7.17 -16.84
#